data_AF-A0A9P0L4L8-F1
#
_entry.id   AF-A0A9P0L4L8-F1
#
_cell.length_a   1.000
_cell.length_b   1.000
_cell.length_c   1.000
_cell.angle_alpha   90.00
_cell.angle_beta   90.00
_cell.angle_gamma   90.00
#
_symmetry.space_group_name_H-M   'P 1'
#
loop_
_entity.id
_entity.type
_entity.pdbx_description
1 polymer ?
#
loop_
_entity_poly.entity_id
_entity_poly.type
_entity_poly.pdbx_seq_one_letter_code
_entity_poly.pdbx_strand_id
1 'polypeptide(L)'
;MVEGEPPNKHKQDCDVKDDRVLNGRGSRDLELNCLENQKDITTIKAQGDIDRNSDKADFEKAIELTRYGKFHYLLLAICGFVSTSEEMDVISMSFILPSAQCDLNLNTQTKGWLNSIIFIGMMAGAYTWGSVADSLGRKKVLIVSSFMNALCIVASSFSQSYELFMLFRFLNGAA
;
A
#
# COMPACT_ATOMS: atom_id res chain seq x y z
N MET A 1 -37.76 -9.93 -39.45
CA MET A 1 -38.27 -9.01 -40.49
C MET A 1 -38.92 -7.82 -39.81
N VAL A 2 -38.15 -6.77 -39.55
CA VAL A 2 -38.62 -5.39 -39.44
C VAL A 2 -37.48 -4.54 -40.01
N GLU A 3 -37.66 -4.10 -41.26
CA GLU A 3 -36.86 -3.04 -41.89
C GLU A 3 -37.32 -1.68 -41.37
N GLY A 4 -36.41 -0.70 -41.32
CA GLY A 4 -36.75 0.69 -41.02
C GLY A 4 -35.53 1.59 -40.81
N GLU A 5 -35.18 2.32 -41.87
CA GLU A 5 -34.09 3.28 -42.12
C GLU A 5 -33.81 4.39 -41.06
N PRO A 6 -32.58 4.96 -41.02
CA PRO A 6 -32.18 6.17 -40.25
C PRO A 6 -32.46 7.46 -41.08
N PRO A 7 -31.95 8.70 -40.80
CA PRO A 7 -31.19 9.27 -39.67
C PRO A 7 -31.84 10.55 -39.08
N ASN A 8 -31.55 10.94 -37.84
CA ASN A 8 -31.84 12.31 -37.38
C ASN A 8 -30.71 12.89 -36.54
N LYS A 9 -29.98 13.81 -37.17
CA LYS A 9 -28.98 14.68 -36.55
C LYS A 9 -29.70 15.72 -35.70
N HIS A 10 -29.74 15.53 -34.38
CA HIS A 10 -30.02 16.65 -33.48
C HIS A 10 -28.71 17.31 -33.04
N LYS A 11 -28.51 18.51 -33.60
CA LYS A 11 -27.51 19.50 -33.22
C LYS A 11 -27.98 20.15 -31.91
N GLN A 12 -27.15 20.11 -30.87
CA GLN A 12 -27.28 20.96 -29.69
C GLN A 12 -25.87 21.11 -29.07
N ASP A 13 -25.07 22.02 -29.63
CA ASP A 13 -24.83 23.40 -29.16
C ASP A 13 -23.87 23.41 -27.96
N CYS A 14 -22.57 23.39 -28.29
CA CYS A 14 -21.50 23.69 -27.35
C CYS A 14 -21.37 25.22 -27.30
N ASP A 15 -21.92 25.84 -26.26
CA ASP A 15 -21.55 27.18 -25.83
C ASP A 15 -20.09 27.17 -25.34
N VAL A 16 -19.16 27.30 -26.27
CA VAL A 16 -17.81 27.80 -25.96
C VAL A 16 -17.77 29.22 -26.49
N LYS A 17 -17.86 30.18 -25.55
CA LYS A 17 -17.55 31.58 -25.81
C LYS A 17 -16.14 31.67 -26.40
N ASP A 18 -16.10 31.94 -27.70
CA ASP A 18 -14.92 32.31 -28.45
C ASP A 18 -14.72 33.83 -28.31
N ASP A 19 -13.89 34.24 -27.36
CA ASP A 19 -13.34 35.60 -27.33
C ASP A 19 -12.03 35.61 -28.14
N ARG A 20 -12.24 35.82 -29.44
CA ARG A 20 -11.32 36.25 -30.50
C ARG A 20 -9.99 36.87 -30.02
N VAL A 21 -8.88 36.38 -30.59
CA VAL A 21 -7.83 37.26 -31.17
C VAL A 21 -7.25 36.65 -32.46
N LEU A 22 -7.81 37.11 -33.58
CA LEU A 22 -7.19 37.49 -34.86
C LEU A 22 -5.74 37.05 -35.16
N ASN A 23 -5.52 36.29 -36.25
CA ASN A 23 -4.60 36.71 -37.33
C ASN A 23 -4.77 35.91 -38.63
N GLY A 24 -4.70 36.59 -39.78
CA GLY A 24 -5.03 36.05 -41.11
C GLY A 24 -3.96 35.18 -41.76
N ARG A 25 -4.11 33.85 -41.66
CA ARG A 25 -3.40 32.84 -42.49
C ARG A 25 -4.27 31.64 -42.93
N GLY A 26 -5.59 31.80 -42.83
CA GLY A 26 -6.59 30.72 -42.79
C GLY A 26 -6.87 29.87 -44.03
N SER A 27 -5.90 29.57 -44.89
CA SER A 27 -6.12 28.61 -45.99
C SER A 27 -5.31 27.31 -45.86
N ARG A 28 -4.15 27.31 -45.20
CA ARG A 28 -3.36 26.08 -44.96
C ARG A 28 -3.67 25.44 -43.61
N ASP A 29 -4.15 26.26 -42.68
CA ASP A 29 -4.47 25.88 -41.31
C ASP A 29 -5.78 25.08 -41.25
N LEU A 30 -6.73 25.39 -42.17
CA LEU A 30 -8.00 24.67 -42.30
C LEU A 30 -7.83 23.24 -42.82
N GLU A 31 -6.95 23.05 -43.81
CA GLU A 31 -6.63 21.71 -44.35
C GLU A 31 -5.86 20.85 -43.35
N LEU A 32 -4.93 21.45 -42.58
CA LEU A 32 -4.23 20.74 -41.51
C LEU A 32 -5.19 20.29 -40.40
N ASN A 33 -6.16 21.12 -40.03
CA ASN A 33 -7.12 20.81 -38.97
C ASN A 33 -8.10 19.71 -39.39
N CYS A 34 -8.51 19.66 -40.66
CA CYS A 34 -9.31 18.54 -41.21
C CYS A 34 -8.50 17.23 -41.27
N LEU A 35 -7.21 17.28 -41.62
CA LEU A 35 -6.35 16.09 -41.64
C LEU A 35 -6.03 15.57 -40.22
N GLU A 36 -5.87 16.48 -39.26
CA GLU A 36 -5.69 16.15 -37.84
C GLU A 36 -6.98 15.55 -37.26
N ASN A 37 -8.13 16.15 -37.53
CA ASN A 37 -9.43 15.64 -37.09
C ASN A 37 -9.80 14.31 -37.76
N GLN A 38 -9.46 14.13 -39.06
CA GLN A 38 -9.65 12.86 -39.76
C GLN A 38 -8.78 11.76 -39.14
N LYS A 39 -7.50 12.05 -38.84
CA LYS A 39 -6.58 11.12 -38.15
C LYS A 39 -7.09 10.76 -36.77
N ASP A 40 -7.57 11.73 -35.99
CA ASP A 40 -8.16 11.49 -34.68
C ASP A 40 -9.44 10.64 -34.79
N ILE A 41 -10.32 10.90 -35.76
CA ILE A 41 -11.56 10.13 -35.95
C ILE A 41 -11.27 8.69 -36.39
N THR A 42 -10.28 8.44 -37.27
CA THR A 42 -9.85 7.07 -37.60
C THR A 42 -9.16 6.36 -36.44
N THR A 43 -8.40 7.09 -35.61
CA THR A 43 -7.76 6.53 -34.40
C THR A 43 -8.81 6.20 -33.34
N ILE A 44 -9.81 7.06 -33.15
CA ILE A 44 -10.93 6.86 -32.21
C ILE A 44 -11.82 5.69 -32.65
N LYS A 45 -12.05 5.49 -33.95
CA LYS A 45 -12.81 4.33 -34.45
C LYS A 45 -12.02 3.02 -34.38
N ALA A 46 -10.71 3.05 -34.68
CA ALA A 46 -9.84 1.89 -34.48
C ALA A 46 -9.71 1.50 -32.98
N GLN A 47 -9.76 2.48 -32.08
CA GLN A 47 -9.80 2.24 -30.63
C GLN A 47 -11.19 1.77 -30.17
N GLY A 48 -12.26 2.28 -30.77
CA GLY A 48 -13.65 1.94 -30.43
C GLY A 48 -14.08 0.52 -30.83
N ASP A 49 -13.37 -0.12 -31.75
CA ASP A 49 -13.60 -1.52 -32.13
C ASP A 49 -12.75 -2.52 -31.32
N ILE A 50 -11.68 -2.06 -30.63
CA ILE A 50 -10.90 -2.88 -29.68
C ILE A 50 -11.50 -2.82 -28.26
N ASP A 51 -12.27 -1.78 -27.94
CA ASP A 51 -12.82 -1.55 -26.59
C ASP A 51 -14.20 -2.20 -26.33
N ARG A 52 -14.70 -3.03 -27.26
CA ARG A 52 -16.03 -3.69 -27.14
C ARG A 52 -16.00 -5.19 -26.85
N ASN A 53 -14.85 -5.74 -26.43
CA ASN A 53 -14.75 -7.18 -26.12
C ASN A 53 -13.93 -7.54 -24.87
N SER A 54 -13.97 -6.70 -23.82
CA SER A 54 -13.55 -7.16 -22.48
C SER A 54 -14.46 -6.58 -21.41
N ASP A 55 -15.57 -7.28 -21.15
CA ASP A 55 -16.45 -7.11 -19.98
C ASP A 55 -15.74 -7.48 -18.66
N LYS A 56 -14.54 -6.94 -18.45
CA LYS A 56 -13.82 -6.94 -17.17
C LYS A 56 -13.09 -5.61 -17.08
N ALA A 57 -13.66 -4.65 -16.36
CA ALA A 57 -12.90 -3.48 -15.93
C ALA A 57 -11.68 -3.98 -15.14
N ASP A 58 -10.50 -3.92 -15.76
CA ASP A 58 -9.26 -4.36 -15.13
C ASP A 58 -9.05 -3.58 -13.83
N PHE A 59 -8.97 -4.29 -12.70
CA PHE A 59 -8.75 -3.70 -11.38
C PHE A 59 -7.50 -2.80 -11.35
N GLU A 60 -6.48 -3.16 -12.12
CA GLU A 60 -5.27 -2.36 -12.29
C GLU A 60 -5.57 -1.00 -12.92
N LYS A 61 -6.43 -0.96 -13.95
CA LYS A 61 -6.80 0.29 -14.62
C LYS A 61 -7.65 1.18 -13.72
N ALA A 62 -8.50 0.60 -12.86
CA ALA A 62 -9.23 1.35 -11.85
C ALA A 62 -8.31 1.96 -10.78
N ILE A 63 -7.27 1.22 -10.34
CA ILE A 63 -6.27 1.71 -9.38
C ILE A 63 -5.42 2.83 -9.99
N GLU A 64 -5.01 2.68 -11.24
CA GLU A 64 -4.20 3.67 -11.96
C GLU A 64 -4.96 4.99 -12.17
N LEU A 65 -6.26 4.91 -12.42
CA LEU A 65 -7.13 6.09 -12.51
C LEU A 65 -7.39 6.74 -11.13
N THR A 66 -7.41 5.95 -10.05
CA THR A 66 -7.46 6.50 -8.67
C THR A 66 -6.11 7.07 -8.26
N ARG A 67 -5.87 8.34 -8.59
CA ARG A 67 -4.68 9.08 -8.16
C ARG A 67 -4.55 9.09 -6.63
N TYR A 68 -3.35 8.83 -6.12
CA TYR A 68 -3.08 8.84 -4.67
C TYR A 68 -3.24 10.24 -4.07
N GLY A 69 -4.17 10.36 -3.12
CA GLY A 69 -4.37 11.59 -2.35
C GLY A 69 -3.35 11.75 -1.22
N LYS A 70 -3.30 12.95 -0.62
CA LYS A 70 -2.46 13.26 0.56
C LYS A 70 -2.67 12.29 1.73
N PHE A 71 -3.88 11.75 1.85
CA PHE A 71 -4.23 10.74 2.86
C PHE A 71 -3.42 9.43 2.72
N HIS A 72 -3.16 8.97 1.49
CA HIS A 72 -2.43 7.72 1.27
C HIS A 72 -0.96 7.86 1.67
N TYR A 73 -0.34 9.00 1.34
CA TYR A 73 1.01 9.32 1.80
C TYR A 73 1.10 9.44 3.32
N LEU A 74 0.10 10.04 3.97
CA LEU A 74 0.03 10.11 5.43
C LEU A 74 -0.09 8.70 6.06
N LEU A 75 -0.94 7.84 5.49
CA LEU A 75 -1.11 6.46 5.96
C LEU A 75 0.19 5.67 5.84
N LEU A 76 0.88 5.78 4.70
CA LEU A 76 2.18 5.12 4.47
C LEU A 76 3.25 5.65 5.43
N ALA A 77 3.28 6.96 5.68
CA ALA A 77 4.23 7.55 6.62
C ALA A 77 4.01 7.04 8.06
N ILE A 78 2.76 6.99 8.53
CA ILE A 78 2.43 6.49 9.87
C ILE A 78 2.74 5.00 9.99
N CYS A 79 2.32 4.20 9.01
CA CYS A 79 2.58 2.75 9.01
C CYS A 79 4.09 2.47 8.97
N GLY A 80 4.83 3.17 8.11
CA GLY A 80 6.27 3.04 8.01
C GLY A 80 6.97 3.39 9.33
N PHE A 81 6.53 4.44 10.02
CA PHE A 81 7.09 4.82 11.31
C PHE A 81 6.85 3.77 12.40
N VAL A 82 5.69 3.11 12.39
CA VAL A 82 5.40 1.99 13.30
C VAL A 82 6.32 0.80 12.99
N SER A 83 6.42 0.41 11.71
CA SER A 83 7.25 -0.74 11.31
C SER A 83 8.73 -0.53 11.61
N THR A 84 9.28 0.66 11.37
CA THR A 84 10.69 0.93 11.69
C THR A 84 10.95 0.96 13.19
N SER A 85 9.98 1.41 14.00
CA SER A 85 10.10 1.36 15.46
C SER A 85 10.20 -0.08 15.99
N GLU A 86 9.46 -1.01 15.39
CA GLU A 86 9.48 -2.43 15.78
C GLU A 86 10.81 -3.09 15.37
N GLU A 87 11.32 -2.77 14.18
CA GLU A 87 12.63 -3.27 13.72
C GLU A 87 13.80 -2.75 14.56
N MET A 88 13.73 -1.50 15.04
CA MET A 88 14.75 -0.95 15.93
C MET A 88 14.89 -1.75 17.23
N ASP A 89 13.81 -2.29 17.79
CA ASP A 89 13.88 -3.14 18.98
C ASP A 89 14.64 -4.44 18.71
N VAL A 90 14.33 -5.12 17.60
CA VAL A 90 15.00 -6.36 17.19
C VAL A 90 16.49 -6.13 16.93
N ILE A 91 16.84 -5.02 16.28
CA ILE A 91 18.23 -4.65 16.00
C ILE A 91 18.97 -4.31 17.31
N SER A 92 18.33 -3.56 18.22
CA SER A 92 18.94 -3.15 19.49
C SER A 92 19.36 -4.36 20.34
N MET A 93 18.62 -5.45 20.26
CA MET A 93 18.90 -6.68 21.01
C MET A 93 20.27 -7.28 20.69
N SER A 94 20.73 -7.16 19.44
CA SER A 94 22.06 -7.65 19.04
C SER A 94 23.19 -6.90 19.75
N PHE A 95 22.98 -5.64 20.10
CA PHE A 95 23.95 -4.82 20.86
C PHE A 95 23.87 -5.09 22.37
N ILE A 96 22.67 -5.40 22.88
CA ILE A 96 22.45 -5.67 24.32
C ILE A 96 22.93 -7.07 24.70
N LEU A 97 22.84 -8.04 23.79
CA LEU A 97 23.21 -9.45 24.01
C LEU A 97 24.59 -9.68 24.64
N PRO A 98 25.70 -9.06 24.18
CA PRO A 98 27.01 -9.23 24.82
C PRO A 98 27.07 -8.67 26.24
N SER A 99 26.33 -7.61 26.56
CA SER A 99 26.26 -7.07 27.92
C SER A 99 25.42 -7.97 28.83
N ALA A 100 24.27 -8.45 28.33
CA ALA A 100 23.39 -9.36 29.07
C ALA A 100 24.07 -10.71 29.38
N GLN A 101 24.98 -11.15 28.52
CA GLN A 101 25.80 -12.33 28.77
C GLN A 101 26.63 -12.22 30.05
N CYS A 102 27.25 -11.06 30.30
CA CYS A 102 28.09 -10.85 31.47
C CYS A 102 27.27 -10.80 32.76
N ASP A 103 26.07 -10.24 32.70
CA ASP A 103 25.20 -10.05 33.87
C ASP A 103 24.46 -11.35 34.25
N LEU A 104 23.95 -12.10 33.26
CA LEU A 104 23.20 -13.35 33.48
C LEU A 104 24.08 -14.62 33.43
N ASN A 105 25.41 -14.49 33.23
CA ASN A 105 26.35 -15.62 33.08
C ASN A 105 25.88 -16.68 32.06
N LEU A 106 25.53 -16.24 30.84
CA LEU A 106 24.92 -17.10 29.83
C LEU A 106 25.94 -18.01 29.12
N ASN A 107 25.62 -19.31 29.03
CA ASN A 107 26.37 -20.27 28.22
C ASN A 107 26.16 -20.03 26.70
N THR A 108 27.04 -20.55 25.85
CA THR A 108 26.96 -20.38 24.39
C THR A 108 25.65 -20.93 23.80
N GLN A 109 25.17 -22.08 24.31
CA GLN A 109 23.90 -22.67 23.86
C GLN A 109 22.70 -21.76 24.18
N THR A 110 22.71 -21.20 25.39
CA THR A 110 21.68 -20.32 25.95
C THR A 110 21.50 -19.04 25.11
N LYS A 111 22.61 -18.46 24.61
CA LYS A 111 22.59 -17.32 23.68
C LYS A 111 21.97 -17.67 22.34
N GLY A 112 22.25 -18.87 21.83
CA GLY A 112 21.64 -19.38 20.60
C GLY A 112 20.12 -19.48 20.74
N TRP A 113 19.66 -20.09 21.82
CA TRP A 113 18.23 -20.18 22.15
C TRP A 113 17.56 -18.82 22.27
N LEU A 114 18.21 -17.86 22.93
CA LEU A 114 17.69 -16.50 23.10
C LEU A 114 17.55 -15.75 21.77
N ASN A 115 18.36 -16.05 20.76
CA ASN A 115 18.19 -15.48 19.43
C ASN A 115 17.11 -16.21 18.63
N SER A 116 17.04 -17.55 18.77
CA SER A 116 16.05 -18.38 18.07
C SER A 116 14.61 -18.18 18.57
N ILE A 117 14.42 -17.88 19.86
CA ILE A 117 13.08 -17.76 20.46
C ILE A 117 12.24 -16.64 19.84
N ILE A 118 12.88 -15.56 19.36
CA ILE A 118 12.19 -14.45 18.69
C ILE A 118 11.56 -14.95 17.38
N PHE A 119 12.25 -15.77 16.60
CA PHE A 119 11.71 -16.36 15.38
C PHE A 119 10.55 -17.33 15.65
N ILE A 120 10.64 -18.09 16.75
CA ILE A 120 9.55 -18.97 17.18
C ILE A 120 8.33 -18.13 17.59
N GLY A 121 8.55 -17.02 18.32
CA GLY A 121 7.53 -16.03 18.66
C GLY A 121 6.86 -15.46 17.42
N MET A 122 7.64 -14.99 16.44
CA MET A 122 7.13 -14.44 15.18
C MET A 122 6.30 -15.45 14.38
N MET A 123 6.70 -16.71 14.33
CA MET A 123 5.92 -17.76 13.68
C MET A 123 4.56 -17.97 14.33
N ALA A 124 4.53 -18.01 15.67
CA ALA A 124 3.28 -18.16 16.42
C ALA A 124 2.39 -16.89 16.30
N GLY A 125 3.00 -15.71 16.43
CA GLY A 125 2.34 -14.41 16.35
C GLY A 125 1.75 -14.15 14.96
N ALA A 126 2.45 -14.49 13.89
CA ALA A 126 1.95 -14.30 12.53
C ALA A 126 0.64 -15.05 12.28
N TYR A 127 0.50 -16.27 12.82
CA TYR A 127 -0.72 -17.05 12.69
C TYR A 127 -1.89 -16.46 13.49
N THR A 128 -1.64 -16.07 14.75
CA THR A 128 -2.67 -15.53 15.62
C THR A 128 -3.10 -14.13 15.17
N TRP A 129 -2.15 -13.21 14.97
CA TRP A 129 -2.43 -11.85 14.55
C TRP A 129 -2.96 -11.75 13.13
N GLY A 130 -2.56 -12.64 12.23
CA GLY A 130 -3.14 -12.72 10.88
C GLY A 130 -4.64 -12.97 10.92
N SER A 131 -5.08 -13.99 11.66
CA SER A 131 -6.51 -14.30 11.81
C SER A 131 -7.29 -13.19 12.53
N VAL A 132 -6.67 -12.56 13.53
CA VAL A 132 -7.28 -11.47 14.29
C VAL A 132 -7.39 -10.19 13.43
N ALA A 133 -6.43 -9.92 12.54
CA ALA A 133 -6.42 -8.79 11.62
C ALA A 133 -7.61 -8.84 10.63
N ASP A 134 -7.95 -10.04 10.17
CA ASP A 134 -9.08 -10.24 9.27
C ASP A 134 -10.43 -10.10 9.98
N SER A 135 -10.50 -10.40 11.29
CA SER A 135 -11.75 -10.39 12.05
C SER A 135 -12.07 -9.05 12.72
N LEU A 136 -11.08 -8.38 13.33
CA LEU A 136 -11.30 -7.16 14.14
C LEU A 136 -10.97 -5.86 13.39
N GLY A 137 -10.44 -5.98 12.17
CA GLY A 137 -10.04 -4.87 11.31
C GLY A 137 -8.59 -4.43 11.52
N ARG A 138 -7.89 -4.18 10.41
CA ARG A 138 -6.43 -3.94 10.37
C ARG A 138 -5.93 -2.79 11.24
N LYS A 139 -6.66 -1.67 11.31
CA LYS A 139 -6.24 -0.49 12.10
C LYS A 139 -6.18 -0.79 13.60
N LYS A 140 -7.19 -1.51 14.12
CA LYS A 140 -7.24 -1.83 15.55
C LYS A 140 -6.16 -2.82 15.92
N VAL A 141 -5.95 -3.82 15.06
CA VAL A 141 -4.92 -4.82 15.29
C VAL A 141 -3.53 -4.19 15.36
N LEU A 142 -3.17 -3.31 14.41
CA LEU A 142 -1.90 -2.57 14.46
C LEU A 142 -1.71 -1.79 15.78
N ILE A 143 -2.76 -1.15 16.29
CA ILE A 143 -2.64 -0.38 17.54
C ILE A 143 -2.47 -1.31 18.74
N VAL A 144 -3.21 -2.43 18.79
CA VAL A 144 -3.18 -3.36 19.91
C VAL A 144 -1.87 -4.16 19.93
N SER A 145 -1.38 -4.62 18.77
CA SER A 145 -0.12 -5.35 18.66
C SER A 145 1.06 -4.47 19.09
N SER A 146 1.17 -3.24 18.55
CA SER A 146 2.27 -2.35 18.91
C SER A 146 2.21 -1.92 20.38
N PHE A 147 1.00 -1.78 20.97
CA PHE A 147 0.87 -1.52 22.41
C PHE A 147 1.31 -2.72 23.26
N MET A 148 0.92 -3.94 22.87
CA MET A 148 1.35 -5.17 23.53
C MET A 148 2.87 -5.36 23.45
N ASN A 149 3.45 -5.07 22.28
CA ASN A 149 4.90 -5.07 22.05
C ASN A 149 5.59 -4.08 23.00
N ALA A 150 5.14 -2.83 23.05
CA ALA A 150 5.70 -1.81 23.96
C ALA A 150 5.64 -2.24 25.43
N LEU A 151 4.53 -2.83 25.88
CA LEU A 151 4.42 -3.37 27.23
C LEU A 151 5.41 -4.52 27.50
N CYS A 152 5.61 -5.42 26.54
CA CYS A 152 6.56 -6.51 26.66
C CYS A 152 8.00 -6.00 26.75
N ILE A 153 8.38 -4.99 25.96
CA ILE A 153 9.72 -4.37 26.00
C ILE A 153 9.99 -3.72 27.36
N VAL A 154 9.01 -2.95 27.86
CA VAL A 154 9.13 -2.30 29.18
C VAL A 154 9.23 -3.35 30.28
N ALA A 155 8.40 -4.39 30.24
CA ALA A 155 8.46 -5.49 31.21
C ALA A 155 9.79 -6.25 31.15
N SER A 156 10.32 -6.48 29.94
CA SER A 156 11.62 -7.11 29.71
C SER A 156 12.76 -6.31 30.35
N SER A 157 12.67 -4.98 30.35
CA SER A 157 13.69 -4.10 30.94
C SER A 157 13.80 -4.22 32.47
N PHE A 158 12.74 -4.68 33.15
CA PHE A 158 12.75 -4.96 34.60
C PHE A 158 13.13 -6.41 34.94
N SER A 159 13.28 -7.27 33.94
CA SER A 159 13.54 -8.69 34.16
C SER A 159 15.02 -8.97 34.39
N GLN A 160 15.38 -9.34 35.61
CA GLN A 160 16.75 -9.69 36.00
C GLN A 160 17.01 -11.22 36.01
N SER A 161 16.01 -12.02 35.60
CA SER A 161 16.11 -13.48 35.50
C SER A 161 16.12 -13.94 34.04
N TYR A 162 16.95 -14.94 33.73
CA TYR A 162 17.09 -15.49 32.38
C TYR A 162 15.77 -16.03 31.80
N GLU A 163 15.03 -16.83 32.56
CA GLU A 163 13.77 -17.44 32.13
C GLU A 163 12.70 -16.39 31.78
N LEU A 164 12.57 -15.36 32.63
CA LEU A 164 11.64 -14.25 32.40
C LEU A 164 12.05 -13.42 31.18
N PHE A 165 13.35 -13.16 31.02
CA PHE A 165 13.86 -12.45 29.87
C PHE A 165 13.60 -13.21 28.55
N MET A 166 13.74 -14.54 28.56
CA MET A 166 13.38 -15.38 27.42
C MET A 166 11.88 -15.33 27.11
N LEU A 167 11.03 -15.42 28.13
CA LEU A 167 9.58 -15.36 27.98
C LEU A 167 9.13 -14.01 27.39
N PHE A 168 9.65 -12.90 27.92
CA PHE A 168 9.33 -11.58 27.37
C PHE A 168 9.80 -11.42 25.94
N ARG A 169 10.96 -11.99 25.57
CA ARG A 169 11.43 -11.99 24.17
C ARG A 169 10.56 -12.83 23.24
N PHE A 170 10.05 -13.97 23.71
CA PHE A 170 9.06 -14.75 22.98
C PHE A 170 7.77 -13.94 22.75
N LEU A 171 7.24 -13.32 23.81
CA LEU A 171 6.03 -12.50 23.74
C LEU A 171 6.20 -11.28 22.83
N ASN A 172 7.37 -10.65 22.86
CA ASN A 172 7.75 -9.56 21.98
C ASN A 172 7.75 -9.98 20.51
N GLY A 173 8.33 -11.14 20.19
CA GLY A 173 8.29 -11.69 18.83
C GLY A 173 6.88 -12.14 18.42
N ALA A 174 6.04 -12.53 19.38
CA ALA A 174 4.66 -12.93 19.13
C ALA A 174 3.67 -11.76 19.10
N ALA A 175 4.10 -10.54 19.42
CA ALA A 175 3.31 -9.31 19.37
C ALA A 175 3.33 -8.73 17.96
#